data_AF-A0A961RXL1-F1
#
_entry.id   AF-A0A961RXL1-F1
#
_cell.length_a   1.000
_cell.length_b   1.000
_cell.length_c   1.000
_cell.angle_alpha   90.00
_cell.angle_beta   90.00
_cell.angle_gamma   90.00
#
_symmetry.space_group_name_H-M   'P 1'
#
loop_
_entity.id
_entity.type
_entity.pdbx_description
1 polymer ?
#
loop_
_entity_poly.entity_id
_entity_poly.type
_entity_poly.pdbx_seq_one_letter_code
_entity_poly.pdbx_strand_id
1 'polypeptide(L)' 'LRRTVTIDEVGDSGLYLLSDLGRGVTGEILHVDAGYHIVGMKNPEAPDITVNGGGE' A
#
# COMPACT_ATOMS: atom_id res chain seq x y z
N LEU A 1 5.45 -2.20 6.08
CA LEU A 1 6.16 -3.41 5.58
C LEU A 1 7.48 -3.14 4.82
N ARG A 2 7.96 -1.89 4.66
CA ARG A 2 9.24 -1.56 3.97
C ARG A 2 9.42 -2.19 2.58
N ARG A 3 8.31 -2.42 1.87
CA ARG A 3 8.27 -2.88 0.47
C ARG A 3 6.98 -2.40 -0.18
N THR A 4 6.94 -2.39 -1.51
CA THR A 4 5.69 -2.24 -2.26
C THR A 4 4.86 -3.51 -2.18
N VAL A 5 3.57 -3.38 -2.45
CA VAL A 5 2.65 -4.50 -2.63
C VAL A 5 2.79 -5.09 -4.04
N THR A 6 2.36 -6.34 -4.18
CA THR A 6 2.24 -7.07 -5.45
C THR A 6 0.77 -7.16 -5.88
N ILE A 7 0.54 -7.57 -7.13
CA ILE A 7 -0.83 -7.78 -7.64
C ILE A 7 -1.53 -8.95 -6.92
N ASP A 8 -0.78 -9.95 -6.46
CA ASP A 8 -1.35 -11.11 -5.76
C ASP A 8 -1.94 -10.69 -4.41
N GLU A 9 -1.25 -9.81 -3.68
CA GLU A 9 -1.74 -9.29 -2.39
C GLU A 9 -2.99 -8.41 -2.53
N VAL A 10 -3.06 -7.64 -3.62
CA VAL A 10 -4.26 -6.88 -3.98
C VAL A 10 -5.38 -7.84 -4.40
N GLY A 11 -5.06 -8.91 -5.14
CA GLY A 11 -5.99 -9.96 -5.53
C GLY A 11 -6.60 -10.69 -4.34
N ASP A 12 -5.79 -11.09 -3.37
CA ASP A 12 -6.23 -11.74 -2.13
C ASP A 12 -7.16 -10.83 -1.30
N SER A 13 -6.82 -9.54 -1.22
CA SER A 13 -7.66 -8.55 -0.53
C SER A 13 -8.97 -8.30 -1.28
N GLY A 14 -8.93 -8.30 -2.62
CA GLY A 14 -10.10 -8.26 -3.48
C GLY A 14 -10.98 -9.49 -3.29
N LEU A 15 -10.40 -10.69 -3.18
CA LEU A 15 -11.12 -11.93 -2.91
C LEU A 15 -11.87 -11.85 -1.57
N TYR A 16 -11.26 -11.29 -0.53
CA TYR A 16 -11.96 -11.04 0.73
C TYR A 16 -13.22 -10.17 0.53
N LEU A 17 -13.08 -9.02 -0.16
CA LEU A 17 -14.18 -8.09 -0.38
C LEU A 17 -15.29 -8.66 -1.29
N LEU A 18 -14.95 -9.50 -2.26
CA LEU A 18 -15.88 -10.05 -3.24
C LEU A 18 -16.52 -11.38 -2.80
N SER A 19 -16.00 -12.02 -1.76
CA SER A 19 -16.50 -13.31 -1.26
C SER A 19 -17.41 -13.16 -0.03
N ASP A 20 -18.02 -14.26 0.40
CA ASP A 20 -18.83 -14.32 1.62
C ASP A 20 -18.05 -14.00 2.91
N LEU A 21 -16.71 -13.97 2.85
CA LEU A 21 -15.87 -13.50 3.95
C LEU A 21 -16.10 -12.01 4.24
N GLY A 22 -16.38 -11.22 3.19
CA GLY A 22 -16.67 -9.79 3.27
C GLY A 22 -18.14 -9.44 3.45
N ARG A 23 -19.05 -10.41 3.64
CA ARG A 23 -20.52 -10.19 3.58
C ARG A 23 -21.09 -9.13 4.53
N GLY A 24 -20.35 -8.78 5.59
CA GLY A 24 -20.73 -7.75 6.55
C GLY A 24 -20.06 -6.39 6.33
N VAL A 25 -19.25 -6.25 5.27
CA VAL A 25 -18.43 -5.07 4.99
C VAL A 25 -19.01 -4.32 3.80
N THR A 26 -19.34 -3.05 4.00
CA THR A 26 -19.92 -2.18 2.96
C THR A 26 -19.48 -0.74 3.16
N GLY A 27 -19.35 0.03 2.08
CA GLY A 27 -18.95 1.44 2.12
C GLY A 27 -17.50 1.70 2.53
N GLU A 28 -16.67 0.65 2.62
CA GLU A 28 -15.30 0.75 3.13
C GLU A 28 -14.25 0.97 2.03
N ILE A 29 -13.17 1.66 2.40
CA ILE A 29 -11.94 1.78 1.61
C ILE A 29 -10.85 0.94 2.28
N LEU A 30 -10.60 -0.25 1.73
CA LEU A 30 -9.56 -1.15 2.23
C LEU A 30 -8.19 -0.74 1.67
N HIS A 31 -7.31 -0.25 2.54
CA HIS A 31 -5.95 0.11 2.18
C HIS A 31 -5.06 -1.14 2.08
N VAL A 32 -4.60 -1.46 0.87
CA VAL A 32 -3.67 -2.56 0.58
C VAL A 32 -2.36 -1.96 0.06
N ASP A 33 -1.58 -1.39 0.97
CA ASP A 33 -0.47 -0.51 0.61
C ASP A 33 0.77 -0.68 1.49
N ALA A 34 0.88 -1.83 2.17
CA ALA A 34 1.97 -2.11 3.10
C ALA A 34 2.07 -1.12 4.28
N GLY A 35 0.97 -0.42 4.60
CA GLY A 35 0.85 0.57 5.67
C GLY A 35 1.37 1.95 5.27
N TYR A 36 1.35 2.28 3.97
CA TYR A 36 1.87 3.56 3.49
C TYR A 36 0.94 4.74 3.84
N HIS A 37 -0.38 4.58 3.74
CA HIS A 37 -1.36 5.65 3.97
C HIS A 37 -1.30 6.26 5.37
N ILE A 38 -0.83 5.53 6.38
CA ILE A 38 -0.69 6.06 7.74
C ILE A 38 0.59 6.88 7.94
N VAL A 39 1.51 6.89 6.98
CA VAL A 39 2.80 7.57 7.11
C VAL A 39 2.62 9.08 6.95
N GLY A 40 2.69 9.81 8.06
CA GLY A 40 2.58 11.28 8.07
C GLY A 40 3.90 12.02 7.82
N MET A 41 5.05 11.34 7.93
CA MET A 41 6.38 11.90 7.70
C MET A 41 7.37 10.80 7.32
N LYS A 42 8.45 11.14 6.61
CA LYS A 42 9.56 10.23 6.30
C LYS A 42 10.04 9.54 7.58
N ASN A 43 10.27 8.22 7.52
CA ASN A 43 11.00 7.53 8.56
C ASN A 43 12.38 8.21 8.74
N PRO A 44 12.76 8.64 9.96
CA PRO A 44 14.05 9.30 10.20
C PRO A 44 15.26 8.53 9.68
N GLU A 45 15.18 7.19 9.72
CA GLU A 45 16.24 6.28 9.25
C GLU A 45 16.18 5.98 7.75
N ALA A 46 15.18 6.48 7.02
CA ALA A 46 15.12 6.30 5.57
C ALA A 46 16.12 7.24 4.88
N PRO A 47 16.85 6.75 3.86
CA PRO A 47 17.77 7.59 3.10
C PRO A 47 17.00 8.70 2.37
N ASP A 48 17.64 9.86 2.22
CA ASP A 48 17.13 10.91 1.33
C ASP A 48 17.32 10.47 -0.12
N ILE A 49 16.27 10.63 -0.92
CA ILE A 49 16.31 10.30 -2.35
C ILE A 49 16.82 11.53 -3.09
N THR A 50 18.03 11.45 -3.63
CA THR A 50 18.54 12.45 -4.57
C THR A 50 18.04 12.11 -5.97
N VAL A 51 17.41 13.06 -6.66
CA VAL A 51 17.22 12.94 -8.11
C VAL A 51 18.59 13.12 -8.73
N ASN A 52 19.14 12.09 -9.38
CA ASN A 52 20.28 12.30 -10.25
C ASN A 52 19.81 13.25 -11.34
N GLY A 53 20.31 14.49 -11.33
CA GLY A 53 20.09 15.44 -12.40
C GLY A 53 20.61 14.81 -13.69
N GLY A 54 19.71 14.23 -14.47
CA GLY A 54 19.89 14.00 -15.89
C GLY A 54 19.92 15.38 -16.56
N GLY A 55 21.06 16.06 -16.43
CA GLY A 55 21.50 17.06 -17.38
C GLY A 55 22.14 16.33 -18.55
N GLU A 56 21.30 15.64 -19.32
CA GLU A 56 21.24 15.50 -20.78
C GLU A 56 19.81 15.09 -21.15
#